data_AF-A0A2G4K261-F1
#
_entry.id   AF-A0A2G4K261-F1
#
_cell.length_a   1.000
_cell.length_b   1.000
_cell.length_c   1.000
_cell.angle_alpha   90.00
_cell.angle_beta   90.00
_cell.angle_gamma   90.00
#
_symmetry.space_group_name_H-M   'P 1'
#
loop_
_entity.id
_entity.type
_entity.pdbx_description
1 polymer ?
#
loop_
_entity_poly.entity_id
_entity_poly.type
_entity_poly.pdbx_seq_one_letter_code
_entity_poly.pdbx_strand_id
1 'polypeptide(L)'
;MVAVTLWIASLCRQDPSYGGWSYVRRIDGETGAGAIKGAAGGERRTTAAKMSLTALIEALEGLSDLPADAAVTLRFSDLELASQLVASDGDYATTEPDAWTSARAAVASRPVLEMVPSSPVDAANGFLAAWAEFGLDTSKSRGTFKAAIPKPNLLKFPG
;
A
#
# COMPACT_ATOMS: atom_id res chain seq x y z
N MET A 1 -22.57 0.14 -8.21
CA MET A 1 -21.27 0.80 -7.98
C MET A 1 -20.38 -0.23 -7.33
N VAL A 2 -19.17 -0.46 -7.88
CA VAL A 2 -18.22 -1.41 -7.28
C VAL A 2 -17.61 -0.75 -6.05
N ALA A 3 -17.57 -1.46 -4.93
CA ALA A 3 -16.90 -1.01 -3.71
C ALA A 3 -15.72 -1.93 -3.42
N VAL A 4 -14.62 -1.35 -2.97
CA VAL A 4 -13.38 -2.05 -2.68
C VAL A 4 -12.79 -1.55 -1.39
N THR A 5 -12.42 -2.49 -0.53
CA THR A 5 -11.52 -2.21 0.58
C THR A 5 -10.09 -2.53 0.17
N LEU A 6 -9.19 -1.56 0.36
CA LEU A 6 -7.77 -1.62 0.06
C LEU A 6 -7.02 -1.47 1.39
N TRP A 7 -6.03 -2.32 1.64
CA TRP A 7 -5.18 -2.21 2.81
C TRP A 7 -3.73 -2.11 2.37
N ILE A 8 -2.96 -1.22 2.99
CA ILE A 8 -1.54 -1.07 2.73
C ILE A 8 -0.74 -1.16 4.03
N ALA A 9 0.50 -1.64 3.92
CA ALA A 9 1.52 -1.48 4.95
C ALA A 9 2.88 -1.20 4.29
N SER A 10 3.71 -0.48 5.01
CA SER A 10 5.09 -0.18 4.66
C SER A 10 5.97 -0.34 5.91
N LEU A 11 7.25 -0.66 5.71
CA LEU A 11 8.25 -0.52 6.75
C LEU A 11 9.63 -0.21 6.16
N CYS A 12 10.44 0.47 6.97
CA CYS A 12 11.85 0.70 6.74
C CYS A 12 12.59 0.39 8.05
N ARG A 13 13.58 -0.53 8.03
CA ARG A 13 14.24 -1.01 9.26
C ARG A 13 15.14 0.05 9.91
N GLN A 14 15.76 0.88 9.08
CA GLN A 14 16.57 2.05 9.44
C GLN A 14 16.31 3.08 8.36
N ASP A 15 16.16 4.35 8.71
CA ASP A 15 15.85 5.39 7.73
C ASP A 15 17.09 6.28 7.50
N PRO A 16 17.77 6.24 6.33
CA PRO A 16 17.49 5.43 5.13
C PRO A 16 18.14 4.02 5.16
N SER A 17 17.49 3.02 4.55
CA SER A 17 18.01 1.65 4.40
C SER A 17 17.17 0.82 3.43
N TYR A 18 17.10 -0.49 3.61
CA TYR A 18 16.19 -1.36 2.89
C TYR A 18 14.80 -1.33 3.53
N GLY A 19 13.79 -1.32 2.67
CA GLY A 19 12.39 -1.20 3.04
C GLY A 19 11.52 -2.12 2.20
N GLY A 20 10.29 -2.30 2.67
CA GLY A 20 9.29 -3.12 2.00
C GLY A 20 7.89 -2.56 2.18
N TRP A 21 7.02 -2.96 1.27
CA TRP A 21 5.63 -2.57 1.22
C TRP A 21 4.77 -3.77 0.83
N SER A 22 3.49 -3.71 1.19
CA SER A 22 2.50 -4.64 0.71
C SER A 22 1.13 -3.97 0.61
N TYR A 23 0.29 -4.52 -0.26
CA TYR A 23 -1.12 -4.21 -0.26
C TYR A 23 -1.97 -5.46 -0.51
N VAL A 24 -3.20 -5.40 -0.03
CA VAL A 24 -4.28 -6.31 -0.39
C VAL A 24 -5.48 -5.47 -0.75
N ARG A 25 -6.23 -5.89 -1.77
CA ARG A 25 -7.55 -5.35 -2.09
C ARG A 25 -8.59 -6.44 -2.11
N ARG A 26 -9.81 -6.12 -1.70
CA ARG A 26 -10.97 -6.99 -1.82
C ARG A 26 -12.14 -6.22 -2.39
N ILE A 27 -12.82 -6.78 -3.39
CA ILE A 27 -14.10 -6.28 -3.87
C ILE A 27 -15.17 -6.64 -2.84
N ASP A 28 -15.87 -5.64 -2.33
CA ASP A 28 -16.85 -5.81 -1.26
C ASP A 28 -18.06 -6.59 -1.77
N GLY A 29 -18.54 -7.54 -0.96
CA GLY A 29 -19.65 -8.43 -1.33
C GLY A 29 -19.28 -9.57 -2.28
N GLU A 30 -18.05 -9.60 -2.82
CA GLU A 30 -17.55 -10.72 -3.61
C GLU A 30 -16.74 -11.70 -2.74
N THR A 31 -16.75 -12.98 -3.14
CA THR A 31 -16.04 -14.05 -2.43
C THR A 31 -15.15 -14.86 -3.36
N GLY A 32 -14.17 -15.56 -2.79
CA GLY A 32 -13.26 -16.43 -3.53
C GLY A 32 -12.07 -15.69 -4.17
N ALA A 33 -11.29 -16.43 -4.94
CA ALA A 33 -9.97 -15.99 -5.40
C ALA A 33 -9.99 -14.87 -6.45
N GLY A 34 -11.14 -14.59 -7.08
CA GLY A 34 -11.30 -13.47 -8.01
C GLY A 34 -11.51 -12.12 -7.32
N ALA A 35 -12.12 -12.16 -6.12
CA ALA A 35 -12.49 -10.99 -5.35
C ALA A 35 -11.30 -10.33 -4.63
N ILE A 36 -10.19 -11.04 -4.46
CA ILE A 36 -9.04 -10.60 -3.68
C ILE A 36 -7.75 -10.63 -4.51
N LYS A 37 -7.00 -9.53 -4.48
CA LYS A 37 -5.66 -9.43 -5.08
C LYS A 37 -4.73 -8.71 -4.12
N GLY A 38 -3.44 -8.91 -4.27
CA GLY A 38 -2.44 -8.20 -3.48
C GLY A 38 -1.06 -8.38 -4.06
N ALA A 39 -0.17 -7.47 -3.69
CA ALA A 39 1.23 -7.53 -4.06
C ALA A 39 2.10 -7.06 -2.90
N ALA A 40 3.36 -7.42 -2.96
CA ALA A 40 4.37 -6.95 -2.04
C ALA A 40 5.67 -6.68 -2.80
N GLY A 41 6.45 -5.76 -2.28
CA GLY A 41 7.71 -5.36 -2.89
C GLY A 41 8.63 -4.70 -1.89
N GLY A 42 9.78 -4.25 -2.37
CA GLY A 42 10.75 -3.57 -1.54
C GLY A 42 11.92 -3.01 -2.34
N GLU A 43 12.65 -2.13 -1.67
CA GLU A 43 13.82 -1.45 -2.22
C GLU A 43 15.00 -1.57 -1.26
N ARG A 44 16.21 -1.70 -1.82
CA ARG A 44 17.45 -1.84 -1.02
C ARG A 44 17.92 -0.52 -0.39
N ARG A 45 17.55 0.61 -0.99
CA ARG A 45 17.91 1.97 -0.56
C ARG A 45 16.68 2.87 -0.68
N THR A 46 16.04 3.12 0.43
CA THR A 46 14.77 3.86 0.55
C THR A 46 14.68 4.50 1.92
N THR A 47 13.69 5.38 2.09
CA THR A 47 13.25 5.96 3.35
C THR A 47 11.92 5.34 3.81
N ALA A 48 11.48 5.63 5.03
CA ALA A 48 10.13 5.26 5.47
C ALA A 48 9.06 5.99 4.64
N ALA A 49 9.24 7.29 4.40
CA ALA A 49 8.34 8.11 3.61
C ALA A 49 8.14 7.54 2.20
N LYS A 50 9.24 7.20 1.52
CA LYS A 50 9.16 6.59 0.18
C LYS A 50 8.43 5.25 0.19
N MET A 51 8.63 4.40 1.19
CA MET A 51 7.93 3.12 1.26
C MET A 51 6.42 3.29 1.50
N SER A 52 6.02 4.25 2.33
CA SER A 52 4.60 4.60 2.51
C SER A 52 3.97 5.13 1.21
N LEU A 53 4.65 6.02 0.50
CA LEU A 53 4.21 6.55 -0.79
C LEU A 53 4.15 5.47 -1.88
N THR A 54 5.16 4.61 -1.97
CA THR A 54 5.18 3.49 -2.92
C THR A 54 4.06 2.49 -2.61
N ALA A 55 3.81 2.16 -1.34
CA ALA A 55 2.70 1.28 -0.96
C ALA A 55 1.35 1.84 -1.45
N LEU A 56 1.13 3.14 -1.28
CA LEU A 56 -0.08 3.82 -1.76
C LEU A 56 -0.19 3.78 -3.30
N ILE A 57 0.86 4.17 -4.01
CA ILE A 57 0.87 4.17 -5.49
C ILE A 57 0.55 2.78 -6.03
N GLU A 58 1.27 1.78 -5.56
CA GLU A 58 1.15 0.38 -5.97
C GLU A 58 -0.25 -0.18 -5.69
N ALA A 59 -0.82 0.17 -4.55
CA ALA A 59 -2.16 -0.25 -4.16
C ALA A 59 -3.24 0.37 -5.07
N LEU A 60 -3.11 1.65 -5.44
CA LEU A 60 -4.03 2.34 -6.34
C LEU A 60 -3.87 1.91 -7.81
N GLU A 61 -2.66 1.62 -8.26
CA GLU A 61 -2.38 0.98 -9.56
C GLU A 61 -2.98 -0.43 -9.63
N GLY A 62 -2.97 -1.15 -8.50
CA GLY A 62 -3.57 -2.46 -8.34
C GLY A 62 -5.08 -2.52 -8.59
N LEU A 63 -5.75 -1.36 -8.69
CA LEU A 63 -7.17 -1.17 -9.01
C LEU A 63 -7.42 -0.82 -10.50
N SER A 64 -6.41 -0.88 -11.37
CA SER A 64 -6.50 -0.50 -12.80
C SER A 64 -7.50 -1.32 -13.62
N ASP A 65 -7.90 -2.49 -13.15
CA ASP A 65 -8.96 -3.33 -13.74
C ASP A 65 -10.37 -2.95 -13.28
N LEU A 66 -10.51 -1.94 -12.40
CA LEU A 66 -11.79 -1.44 -11.91
C LEU A 66 -12.06 -0.04 -12.45
N PRO A 67 -13.35 0.34 -12.60
CA PRO A 67 -13.73 1.71 -12.93
C PRO A 67 -13.07 2.74 -12.02
N ALA A 68 -12.75 3.92 -12.57
CA ALA A 68 -12.14 5.00 -11.80
C ALA A 68 -13.04 5.49 -10.65
N ASP A 69 -14.36 5.43 -10.83
CA ASP A 69 -15.40 5.81 -9.87
C ASP A 69 -15.81 4.69 -8.91
N ALA A 70 -15.09 3.56 -8.87
CA ALA A 70 -15.26 2.58 -7.82
C ALA A 70 -15.01 3.22 -6.45
N ALA A 71 -15.88 2.95 -5.48
CA ALA A 71 -15.73 3.44 -4.12
C ALA A 71 -14.58 2.68 -3.43
N VAL A 72 -13.55 3.40 -2.99
CA VAL A 72 -12.36 2.81 -2.37
C VAL A 72 -12.27 3.24 -0.91
N THR A 73 -12.26 2.26 -0.01
CA THR A 73 -11.85 2.47 1.39
C THR A 73 -10.40 2.04 1.53
N LEU A 74 -9.47 2.98 1.66
CA LEU A 74 -8.06 2.70 1.90
C LEU A 74 -7.76 2.68 3.40
N ARG A 75 -7.29 1.54 3.88
CA ARG A 75 -6.79 1.32 5.23
C ARG A 75 -5.27 1.29 5.26
N PHE A 76 -4.67 2.03 6.19
CA PHE A 76 -3.23 2.24 6.24
C PHE A 76 -2.73 2.31 7.68
N SER A 77 -1.50 1.83 7.91
CA SER A 77 -0.87 1.82 9.23
C SER A 77 -0.07 3.09 9.56
N ASP A 78 0.35 3.82 8.53
CA ASP A 78 1.13 5.05 8.68
C ASP A 78 0.22 6.26 8.93
N LEU A 79 0.09 6.65 10.20
CA LEU A 79 -0.85 7.69 10.63
C LEU A 79 -0.54 9.09 10.08
N GLU A 80 0.67 9.33 9.58
CA GLU A 80 1.06 10.61 9.00
C GLU A 80 0.75 10.71 7.49
N LEU A 81 0.54 9.58 6.81
CA LEU A 81 0.38 9.53 5.36
C LEU A 81 -0.67 10.52 4.84
N ALA A 82 -1.85 10.56 5.48
CA ALA A 82 -2.95 11.40 5.02
C ALA A 82 -2.63 12.91 5.15
N SER A 83 -2.00 13.34 6.24
CA SER A 83 -1.62 14.76 6.40
C SER A 83 -0.47 15.14 5.47
N GLN A 84 0.49 14.24 5.26
CA GLN A 84 1.63 14.42 4.37
C GLN A 84 1.23 14.55 2.89
N LEU A 85 0.15 13.89 2.46
CA LEU A 85 -0.38 14.03 1.08
C LEU A 85 -1.05 15.39 0.81
N VAL A 86 -1.49 16.08 1.85
CA VAL A 86 -2.15 17.40 1.74
C VAL A 86 -1.13 18.53 1.86
N ALA A 87 -0.12 18.38 2.72
CA ALA A 87 0.92 19.39 2.94
C ALA A 87 1.82 19.55 1.70
N SER A 88 1.95 20.78 1.19
CA SER A 88 2.82 21.10 0.04
C SER A 88 4.31 21.19 0.39
N ASP A 89 4.62 21.36 1.67
CA ASP A 89 5.95 21.54 2.25
C ASP A 89 6.22 20.57 3.40
N GLY A 90 5.38 19.52 3.53
CA GLY A 90 5.59 18.45 4.50
C GLY A 90 6.84 17.62 4.23
N ASP A 91 7.23 16.80 5.21
CA ASP A 91 8.43 15.96 5.12
C ASP A 91 8.41 15.08 3.87
N TYR A 92 7.25 14.56 3.47
CA TYR A 92 7.16 13.68 2.29
C TYR A 92 7.38 14.46 1.00
N ALA A 93 6.81 15.67 0.91
CA ALA A 93 6.96 16.55 -0.25
C ALA A 93 8.40 17.04 -0.42
N THR A 94 9.12 17.24 0.69
CA THR A 94 10.49 17.77 0.68
C THR A 94 11.56 16.69 0.55
N THR A 95 11.37 15.53 1.17
CA THR A 95 12.35 14.43 1.14
C THR A 95 12.16 13.49 -0.04
N GLU A 96 10.93 13.32 -0.53
CA GLU A 96 10.58 12.39 -1.61
C GLU A 96 9.64 13.04 -2.67
N PRO A 97 10.03 14.17 -3.28
CA PRO A 97 9.14 15.01 -4.10
C PRO A 97 8.50 14.28 -5.29
N ASP A 98 9.25 13.41 -5.96
CA ASP A 98 8.76 12.65 -7.11
C ASP A 98 7.73 11.60 -6.71
N ALA A 99 8.00 10.85 -5.63
CA ALA A 99 7.08 9.86 -5.09
C ALA A 99 5.83 10.53 -4.51
N TRP A 100 5.98 11.66 -3.84
CA TRP A 100 4.86 12.44 -3.30
C TRP A 100 3.95 12.96 -4.43
N THR A 101 4.52 13.52 -5.49
CA THR A 101 3.76 14.00 -6.66
C THR A 101 2.99 12.85 -7.31
N SER A 102 3.63 11.68 -7.45
CA SER A 102 3.03 10.49 -8.05
C SER A 102 1.89 9.94 -7.18
N ALA A 103 2.07 9.90 -5.86
CA ALA A 103 1.03 9.49 -4.92
C ALA A 103 -0.19 10.41 -4.95
N ARG A 104 0.01 11.74 -5.00
CA ARG A 104 -1.09 12.70 -5.14
C ARG A 104 -1.84 12.55 -6.45
N ALA A 105 -1.14 12.30 -7.55
CA ALA A 105 -1.77 12.01 -8.84
C ALA A 105 -2.60 10.71 -8.78
N ALA A 106 -2.07 9.66 -8.15
CA ALA A 106 -2.78 8.39 -7.95
C ALA A 106 -4.06 8.58 -7.11
N VAL A 107 -3.97 9.34 -6.01
CA VAL A 107 -5.14 9.71 -5.18
C VAL A 107 -6.17 10.49 -6.00
N ALA A 108 -5.74 11.49 -6.77
CA ALA A 108 -6.64 12.29 -7.61
C ALA A 108 -7.33 11.47 -8.71
N SER A 109 -6.75 10.35 -9.15
CA SER A 109 -7.35 9.43 -10.11
C SER A 109 -8.52 8.60 -9.53
N ARG A 110 -8.71 8.62 -8.21
CA ARG A 110 -9.79 7.93 -7.49
C ARG A 110 -10.72 8.95 -6.83
N PRO A 111 -11.73 9.47 -7.55
CA PRO A 111 -12.62 10.51 -7.03
C PRO A 111 -13.48 10.07 -5.84
N VAL A 112 -13.65 8.76 -5.62
CA VAL A 112 -14.40 8.19 -4.50
C VAL A 112 -13.45 7.38 -3.60
N LEU A 113 -12.43 8.05 -3.07
CA LEU A 113 -11.44 7.48 -2.14
C LEU A 113 -11.65 8.02 -0.72
N GLU A 114 -11.88 7.11 0.23
CA GLU A 114 -11.85 7.40 1.66
C GLU A 114 -10.58 6.80 2.27
N MET A 115 -9.80 7.62 2.97
CA MET A 115 -8.60 7.18 3.69
C MET A 115 -8.95 7.01 5.18
N VAL A 116 -8.89 5.78 5.67
CA VAL A 116 -9.25 5.41 7.05
C VAL A 116 -8.04 4.79 7.74
N PRO A 117 -7.49 5.38 8.82
CA PRO A 117 -6.42 4.75 9.58
C PRO A 117 -6.81 3.36 10.08
N SER A 118 -5.92 2.37 9.91
CA SER A 118 -6.12 1.02 10.45
C SER A 118 -6.00 1.03 11.97
N SER A 119 -6.84 0.24 12.65
CA SER A 119 -6.69 0.03 14.09
C SER A 119 -5.44 -0.81 14.35
N PRO A 120 -4.61 -0.53 15.37
CA PRO A 120 -3.43 -1.34 15.68
C PRO A 120 -3.74 -2.82 15.95
N VAL A 121 -4.95 -3.13 16.40
CA VAL A 121 -5.40 -4.50 16.70
C VAL A 121 -6.04 -5.21 15.50
N ASP A 122 -6.13 -4.57 14.33
CA ASP A 122 -6.67 -5.21 13.13
C ASP A 122 -5.76 -6.36 12.68
N ALA A 123 -6.33 -7.56 12.59
CA ALA A 123 -5.60 -8.76 12.17
C ALA A 123 -4.99 -8.64 10.75
N ALA A 124 -5.58 -7.80 9.89
CA ALA A 124 -5.06 -7.48 8.57
C ALA A 124 -3.65 -6.89 8.60
N ASN A 125 -3.32 -6.11 9.64
CA ASN A 125 -2.01 -5.47 9.78
C ASN A 125 -0.89 -6.51 9.91
N GLY A 126 -1.12 -7.59 10.67
CA GLY A 126 -0.14 -8.67 10.82
C GLY A 126 0.16 -9.37 9.49
N PHE A 127 -0.86 -9.60 8.67
CA PHE A 127 -0.68 -10.18 7.33
C PHE A 127 0.12 -9.24 6.42
N LEU A 128 -0.25 -7.96 6.36
CA LEU A 128 0.42 -6.98 5.50
C LEU A 128 1.87 -6.74 5.95
N ALA A 129 2.11 -6.64 7.25
CA ALA A 129 3.44 -6.48 7.82
C ALA A 129 4.35 -7.66 7.45
N ALA A 130 3.86 -8.90 7.54
CA ALA A 130 4.62 -10.09 7.14
C ALA A 130 5.00 -10.06 5.65
N TRP A 131 4.11 -9.58 4.78
CA TRP A 131 4.40 -9.45 3.34
C TRP A 131 5.33 -8.29 3.02
N ALA A 132 5.20 -7.17 3.72
CA ALA A 132 6.12 -6.05 3.58
C ALA A 132 7.53 -6.44 4.09
N GLU A 133 7.62 -7.22 5.17
CA GLU A 133 8.88 -7.76 5.68
C GLU A 133 9.52 -8.75 4.68
N PHE A 134 8.71 -9.62 4.06
CA PHE A 134 9.19 -10.48 2.97
C PHE A 134 9.74 -9.67 1.79
N GLY A 135 9.06 -8.59 1.40
CA GLY A 135 9.52 -7.68 0.35
C GLY A 135 10.85 -7.00 0.69
N LEU A 136 10.98 -6.56 1.95
CA LEU A 136 12.19 -5.97 2.52
C LEU A 136 13.38 -6.96 2.54
N ASP A 137 13.17 -8.19 3.01
CA ASP A 137 14.23 -9.21 3.06
C ASP A 137 14.66 -9.65 1.66
N THR A 138 13.70 -9.77 0.74
CA THR A 138 13.98 -10.05 -0.66
C THR A 138 14.78 -8.91 -1.28
N SER A 139 14.43 -7.65 -0.99
CA SER A 139 15.10 -6.50 -1.59
C SER A 139 16.53 -6.31 -1.09
N LYS A 140 16.78 -6.65 0.18
CA LYS A 140 18.12 -6.70 0.76
C LYS A 140 19.07 -7.61 -0.02
N SER A 141 18.58 -8.76 -0.50
CA SER A 141 19.39 -9.75 -1.21
C SER A 141 19.40 -9.56 -2.73
N ARG A 142 18.30 -9.12 -3.34
CA ARG A 142 18.12 -9.09 -4.80
C ARG A 142 17.99 -7.69 -5.41
N GLY A 143 17.96 -6.62 -4.61
CA GLY A 143 17.66 -5.28 -5.10
C GLY A 143 16.14 -5.03 -5.21
N THR A 144 15.72 -4.05 -6.00
CA THR A 144 14.29 -3.73 -6.13
C THR A 144 13.47 -4.94 -6.55
N PHE A 145 12.36 -5.18 -5.86
CA PHE A 145 11.50 -6.35 -6.05
C PHE A 145 10.03 -5.98 -5.93
N LYS A 146 9.19 -6.67 -6.72
CA LYS A 146 7.73 -6.62 -6.68
C LYS A 146 7.19 -7.98 -7.11
N ALA A 147 6.23 -8.53 -6.38
CA ALA A 147 5.52 -9.74 -6.77
C ALA A 147 4.08 -9.75 -6.27
N ALA A 148 3.21 -10.44 -7.03
CA ALA A 148 1.86 -10.73 -6.58
C ALA A 148 1.90 -11.71 -5.40
N ILE A 149 1.05 -11.47 -4.39
CA ILE A 149 0.87 -12.38 -3.27
C ILE A 149 0.17 -13.65 -3.78
N PRO A 150 0.71 -14.86 -3.53
CA PRO A 150 0.10 -16.10 -4.01
C PRO A 150 -1.35 -16.27 -3.52
N LYS A 151 -2.24 -16.73 -4.42
CA LYS A 151 -3.67 -16.94 -4.12
C LYS A 151 -3.92 -17.73 -2.82
N PRO A 152 -3.21 -18.84 -2.52
CA PRO A 152 -3.44 -19.58 -1.27
C PRO A 152 -3.18 -18.76 0.00
N ASN A 153 -2.34 -17.72 -0.09
CA ASN A 153 -2.06 -16.82 1.02
C ASN A 153 -3.10 -15.69 1.08
N LEU A 154 -3.51 -15.13 -0.06
CA LEU A 154 -4.60 -14.15 -0.11
C LEU A 154 -5.91 -14.69 0.46
N LEU A 155 -6.23 -15.97 0.22
CA LEU A 155 -7.42 -16.61 0.80
C LEU A 155 -7.38 -16.74 2.33
N LYS A 156 -6.24 -16.50 2.97
CA LYS A 156 -6.07 -16.47 4.43
C LYS A 156 -6.11 -15.04 5.00
N PHE A 157 -6.27 -14.03 4.15
CA PHE A 157 -6.31 -12.64 4.59
C PHE A 157 -7.55 -12.39 5.48
N PRO A 158 -7.37 -11.88 6.72
CA PRO A 158 -8.45 -11.81 7.71
C PRO A 158 -9.31 -10.53 7.61
N GLY A 159 -8.89 -9.53 6.83
CA GLY A 159 -9.72 -8.37 6.48
C GLY A 159 -10.76 -8.73 5.44
#